data_AF-A0A2G1WHW1-F1
#
_entry.id   AF-A0A2G1WHW1-F1
#
_cell.length_a   1.000
_cell.length_b   1.000
_cell.length_c   1.000
_cell.angle_alpha   90.00
_cell.angle_beta   90.00
_cell.angle_gamma   90.00
#
_symmetry.space_group_name_H-M   'P 1'
#
loop_
_entity.id
_entity.type
_entity.pdbx_description
1 polymer ?
#
loop_
_entity_poly.entity_id
_entity_poly.type
_entity_poly.pdbx_seq_one_letter_code
_entity_poly.pdbx_strand_id
1 'polypeptide(L)'
;MHPSRLVALCFITVSALLIAQVGVIEGVQFAPSTVFQLIGATFLLISGIYGFARYEVNPVVTEYGPMAYLLLFGFGLWAVGILFRLLTV
;
A
#
# COMPACT_ATOMS: atom_id res chain seq x y z
N MET A 1 12.46 10.21 -9.92
CA MET A 1 11.02 10.05 -9.59
C MET A 1 10.68 11.08 -8.54
N HIS A 2 9.60 11.85 -8.68
CA HIS A 2 9.16 12.78 -7.61
C HIS A 2 8.77 11.95 -6.37
N PRO A 3 9.15 12.32 -5.13
CA PRO A 3 8.90 11.52 -3.92
C PRO A 3 7.43 11.17 -3.73
N SER A 4 6.54 12.05 -4.16
CA SER A 4 5.10 11.83 -4.20
C SER A 4 4.66 10.64 -5.08
N ARG A 5 5.27 10.46 -6.25
CA ARG A 5 4.97 9.34 -7.16
C ARG A 5 5.50 8.03 -6.60
N LEU A 6 6.63 8.08 -5.88
CA LEU A 6 7.18 6.92 -5.18
C LEU A 6 6.23 6.44 -4.07
N VAL A 7 5.74 7.35 -3.23
CA VAL A 7 4.78 7.01 -2.16
C VAL A 7 3.47 6.49 -2.73
N ALA A 8 2.96 7.12 -3.81
CA ALA A 8 1.78 6.63 -4.51
C ALA A 8 1.96 5.20 -5.05
N LEU A 9 3.15 4.89 -5.58
CA LEU A 9 3.47 3.54 -6.04
C LEU A 9 3.54 2.56 -4.87
N CYS A 10 4.10 2.95 -3.72
CA CYS A 10 4.08 2.14 -2.50
C CYS A 10 2.65 1.83 -2.04
N PHE A 11 1.75 2.81 -2.05
CA PHE A 11 0.33 2.58 -1.73
C PHE A 11 -0.31 1.57 -2.68
N ILE A 12 -0.09 1.72 -3.99
CA ILE A 12 -0.61 0.79 -4.99
C ILE A 12 -0.08 -0.63 -4.74
N THR A 13 1.23 -0.77 -4.53
CA THR A 13 1.87 -2.08 -4.33
C THR A 13 1.34 -2.77 -3.07
N VAL A 14 1.28 -2.06 -1.94
CA VAL A 14 0.81 -2.67 -0.69
C VAL A 14 -0.67 -3.00 -0.74
N SER A 15 -1.50 -2.15 -1.34
CA SER A 15 -2.91 -2.49 -1.57
C SER A 15 -3.09 -3.73 -2.44
N ALA A 16 -2.30 -3.88 -3.51
CA ALA A 16 -2.34 -5.07 -4.36
C ALA A 16 -1.93 -6.32 -3.57
N LEU A 17 -0.88 -6.23 -2.76
CA LEU A 17 -0.43 -7.33 -1.89
C LEU A 17 -1.48 -7.71 -0.83
N LEU A 18 -2.18 -6.75 -0.25
CA LEU A 18 -3.27 -7.00 0.71
C LEU A 18 -4.45 -7.73 0.05
N ILE A 19 -4.86 -7.29 -1.14
CA ILE A 19 -5.94 -7.95 -1.89
C ILE A 19 -5.52 -9.38 -2.27
N ALA A 20 -4.28 -9.56 -2.73
CA ALA A 20 -3.74 -10.87 -3.07
C ALA A 20 -3.68 -11.80 -1.85
N GLN A 21 -3.27 -11.29 -0.69
CA GLN A 21 -3.25 -12.04 0.57
C GLN A 21 -4.62 -12.58 0.94
N VAL A 22 -5.69 -11.79 0.83
CA VAL A 22 -7.05 -12.27 1.12
C VAL A 22 -7.49 -13.34 0.13
N GLY A 23 -7.15 -13.19 -1.15
CA GLY A 23 -7.51 -14.14 -2.21
C GLY A 23 -6.75 -15.48 -2.13
N VAL A 24 -5.52 -15.49 -1.63
CA VAL A 24 -4.64 -16.67 -1.62
C VAL A 24 -4.64 -17.39 -0.26
N ILE A 25 -4.62 -16.64 0.85
CA ILE A 25 -4.32 -17.19 2.18
C ILE A 25 -5.56 -17.41 3.02
N GLU A 26 -6.49 -16.44 3.05
CA GLU A 26 -7.59 -16.44 4.01
C GLU A 26 -8.83 -17.21 3.52
N GLY A 27 -8.78 -17.79 2.31
CA GLY A 27 -9.84 -18.66 1.79
C GLY A 27 -11.23 -18.04 1.94
N VAL A 28 -11.43 -16.79 1.50
CA VAL A 28 -12.72 -16.07 1.53
C VAL A 28 -13.49 -16.22 2.87
N GLN A 29 -12.79 -16.30 4.00
CA GLN A 29 -13.44 -16.21 5.30
C GLN A 29 -13.59 -14.72 5.63
N PHE A 30 -14.82 -14.21 5.46
CA PHE A 30 -15.15 -12.81 5.74
C PHE A 30 -15.24 -12.55 7.24
N ALA A 31 -14.10 -12.54 7.93
CA ALA A 31 -14.02 -11.95 9.24
C ALA A 31 -14.21 -10.42 9.13
N PRO A 32 -14.82 -9.75 10.13
CA PRO A 32 -14.97 -8.30 10.13
C PRO A 32 -13.63 -7.54 9.95
N SER A 33 -12.54 -8.11 10.48
CA SER A 33 -11.17 -7.59 10.30
C SER A 33 -10.72 -7.62 8.83
N THR A 34 -10.98 -8.73 8.13
CA THR A 34 -10.63 -8.90 6.71
C THR A 34 -11.42 -7.92 5.83
N VAL A 35 -12.70 -7.71 6.13
CA VAL A 35 -13.53 -6.72 5.42
C VAL A 35 -12.99 -5.31 5.63
N PHE A 36 -12.66 -4.94 6.87
CA PHE A 36 -12.10 -3.62 7.17
C PHE A 36 -10.75 -3.42 6.48
N GLN A 37 -9.91 -4.45 6.45
CA GLN A 37 -8.63 -4.45 5.76
C GLN A 37 -8.78 -4.28 4.24
N LEU A 38 -9.75 -4.95 3.62
CA LEU A 38 -10.06 -4.78 2.18
C LEU A 38 -10.57 -3.37 1.86
N ILE A 39 -11.41 -2.78 2.71
CA ILE A 39 -11.86 -1.40 2.55
C ILE A 39 -10.64 -0.47 2.59
N GLY A 40 -9.78 -0.62 3.61
CA GLY A 40 -8.54 0.16 3.73
C GLY A 40 -7.63 0.01 2.52
N ALA A 41 -7.42 -1.23 2.04
CA ALA A 41 -6.65 -1.52 0.84
C ALA A 41 -7.24 -0.85 -0.40
N THR A 42 -8.57 -0.85 -0.54
CA THR A 42 -9.27 -0.20 -1.66
C THR A 42 -9.08 1.32 -1.64
N PHE A 43 -9.24 1.95 -0.47
CA PHE A 43 -9.00 3.39 -0.32
C PHE A 43 -7.54 3.76 -0.62
N LEU A 44 -6.58 2.99 -0.12
CA LEU A 44 -5.15 3.18 -0.42
C LEU A 44 -4.85 3.01 -1.91
N LEU A 45 -5.50 2.05 -2.58
CA LEU A 45 -5.32 1.82 -4.01
C LEU A 45 -5.84 3.00 -4.83
N ILE A 46 -7.06 3.47 -4.53
CA ILE A 46 -7.66 4.63 -5.21
C ILE A 46 -6.83 5.87 -4.95
N SER A 47 -6.40 6.11 -3.71
CA SER A 47 -5.55 7.24 -3.34
C SER A 47 -4.19 7.18 -4.04
N GLY A 48 -3.58 5.99 -4.12
CA GLY A 48 -2.33 5.75 -4.83
C GLY A 48 -2.45 5.97 -6.34
N ILE A 49 -3.48 5.42 -6.99
CA ILE A 49 -3.73 5.61 -8.44
C ILE A 49 -3.99 7.10 -8.74
N TYR A 50 -4.86 7.74 -7.95
CA TYR A 50 -5.14 9.16 -8.08
C TYR A 50 -3.86 9.98 -7.89
N GLY A 51 -3.08 9.68 -6.86
CA GLY A 51 -1.84 10.38 -6.59
C GLY A 51 -0.77 10.16 -7.67
N PHE A 52 -0.67 8.96 -8.24
CA PHE A 52 0.25 8.66 -9.32
C PHE A 52 -0.14 9.37 -10.63
N ALA A 53 -1.43 9.39 -10.95
CA ALA A 53 -1.95 9.98 -12.19
C ALA A 53 -2.08 11.51 -12.16
N ARG A 54 -2.32 12.12 -10.98
CA ARG A 54 -2.65 13.55 -10.84
C ARG A 54 -1.51 14.40 -10.27
N TYR A 55 -0.52 13.82 -9.57
CA TYR A 55 0.56 14.62 -8.99
C TYR A 55 1.76 14.76 -9.93
N GLU A 56 1.93 15.97 -10.46
CA GLU A 56 3.25 16.49 -10.86
C GLU A 56 4.01 17.01 -9.62
N VAL A 57 3.31 17.66 -8.69
CA VAL A 57 3.78 18.05 -7.35
C VAL A 57 2.66 17.74 -6.35
N ASN A 58 2.91 16.87 -5.36
CA ASN A 58 1.91 16.51 -4.35
C ASN A 58 2.10 17.38 -3.09
N PRO A 59 1.07 18.06 -2.57
CA PRO A 59 1.20 18.91 -1.39
C PRO A 59 1.51 18.15 -0.10
N VAL A 60 1.37 16.81 -0.07
CA VAL A 60 1.66 15.98 1.11
C VAL A 60 3.14 15.61 1.21
N VAL A 61 3.83 15.44 0.08
CA VAL A 61 5.26 15.10 0.02
C VAL A 61 5.88 15.89 -1.11
N THR A 62 6.25 17.12 -0.80
CA THR A 62 6.91 18.06 -1.72
C THR A 62 8.41 17.78 -1.83
N GLU A 63 9.03 17.25 -0.77
CA GLU A 63 10.47 16.92 -0.70
C GLU A 63 10.72 15.58 0.00
N TYR A 64 11.90 14.99 -0.20
CA TYR A 64 12.38 13.83 0.57
C TYR A 64 12.71 14.24 2.02
N GLY A 65 11.66 14.54 2.80
CA GLY A 65 11.78 14.83 4.22
C GLY A 65 11.79 13.55 5.08
N PRO A 66 12.07 13.68 6.39
CA PRO A 66 12.09 12.55 7.34
C PRO A 66 10.82 11.69 7.31
N MET A 67 9.66 12.33 7.15
CA MET A 67 8.36 11.65 7.04
C MET A 67 8.27 10.76 5.80
N ALA A 68 8.83 11.19 4.65
CA ALA A 68 8.83 10.38 3.43
C ALA A 68 9.65 9.10 3.64
N TYR A 69 10.82 9.19 4.29
CA TYR A 69 11.65 8.03 4.59
C TYR A 69 11.00 7.07 5.59
N LEU A 70 10.35 7.58 6.64
CA LEU A 70 9.61 6.75 7.59
C LEU A 70 8.45 6.01 6.93
N LEU A 71 7.70 6.69 6.06
CA LEU A 71 6.63 6.06 5.29
C LEU A 71 7.19 4.96 4.39
N LEU A 72 8.24 5.24 3.62
CA LEU A 72 8.86 4.26 2.71
C LEU A 72 9.41 3.05 3.47
N PHE A 73 10.04 3.27 4.62
CA PHE A 73 10.55 2.20 5.46
C PHE A 73 9.40 1.34 6.02
N GLY A 74 8.35 1.97 6.55
CA GLY A 74 7.16 1.27 7.03
C GLY A 74 6.48 0.47 5.92
N PHE A 75 6.35 1.04 4.71
CA PHE A 75 5.84 0.34 3.54
C PHE A 75 6.70 -0.85 3.14
N GLY A 76 8.02 -0.69 3.14
CA GLY A 76 8.95 -1.76 2.83
C GLY A 76 8.80 -2.93 3.81
N LEU A 77 8.80 -2.64 5.11
CA LEU A 77 8.66 -3.66 6.15
C LEU A 77 7.32 -4.39 6.05
N TRP A 78 6.24 -3.65 5.79
CA TRP A 78 4.91 -4.23 5.65
C TRP A 78 4.77 -5.09 4.40
N ALA A 79 5.28 -4.62 3.25
CA ALA A 79 5.29 -5.37 2.01
C ALA A 79 6.09 -6.68 2.15
N VAL A 80 7.25 -6.64 2.79
CA VAL A 80 8.06 -7.83 3.07
C VAL A 80 7.30 -8.81 3.96
N GLY A 81 6.61 -8.34 4.99
CA GLY A 81 5.77 -9.19 5.85
C GLY A 81 4.64 -9.89 5.08
N ILE A 82 3.95 -9.18 4.18
CA ILE A 82 2.89 -9.77 3.34
C ILE A 82 3.48 -10.77 2.34
N LEU A 83 4.61 -10.44 1.70
CA LEU A 83 5.29 -11.34 0.77
C LEU A 83 5.76 -12.62 1.45
N PHE A 84 6.35 -12.51 2.66
CA PHE A 84 6.75 -13.68 3.42
C PHE A 84 5.53 -14.56 3.71
N ARG A 85 4.43 -13.98 4.20
CA ARG A 85 3.18 -14.73 4.44
C ARG A 85 2.67 -15.38 3.15
N LEU A 86 2.70 -14.70 2.00
CA LEU A 86 2.27 -15.26 0.72
C LEU A 86 3.16 -16.41 0.22
N LEU A 87 4.46 -16.40 0.54
CA LEU A 87 5.41 -17.43 0.10
C LEU A 87 5.50 -18.63 1.03
N THR A 88 5.09 -18.47 2.30
CA THR A 88 5.17 -19.53 3.33
C THR A 88 3.83 -20.16 3.68
N VAL A 89 2.73 -19.68 3.08
CA VAL A 89 1.40 -20.28 3.20
C VAL A 89 1.24 -21.42 2.20
#